data_AF-A0A259RRU1-F1
#
_entry.id   AF-A0A259RRU1-F1
#
_cell.length_a   1.000
_cell.length_b   1.000
_cell.length_c   1.000
_cell.angle_alpha   90.00
_cell.angle_beta   90.00
_cell.angle_gamma   90.00
#
_symmetry.space_group_name_H-M   'P 1'
#
loop_
_entity.id
_entity.type
_entity.pdbx_description
1 polymer ?
#
loop_
_entity_poly.entity_id
_entity_poly.type
_entity_poly.pdbx_seq_one_letter_code
_entity_poly.pdbx_strand_id
1 'polypeptide(L)'
;MSRSVLSFLPWAIALNSFHPSEPLESFADLMGFYRDALPKLRPGNFEKIKSNDPAKAAQIDGLIMALLLVDGLLCARADHQANKPLRLPVNELAEYRVDANHFEQQTVDFAWRRLCERYIRRSRDLLQAAAVLGKPWLSGMTYRLCIARTEQVLREIQVDPAITYAGGRSPKLMDRLTAMTRILWRTLTGRR
;
A
#
# COMPACT_ATOMS: atom_id res chain seq x y z
N MET A 1 -16.88 4.19 -3.59
CA MET A 1 -15.76 3.57 -4.35
C MET A 1 -14.50 3.67 -3.50
N SER A 2 -13.99 2.54 -3.00
CA SER A 2 -12.66 2.46 -2.38
C SER A 2 -11.63 2.88 -3.44
N ARG A 3 -10.80 3.90 -3.18
CA ARG A 3 -9.73 4.28 -4.10
C ARG A 3 -8.43 3.62 -3.65
N SER A 4 -7.89 2.77 -4.52
CA SER A 4 -6.64 2.04 -4.34
C SER A 4 -5.46 2.97 -4.03
N VAL A 5 -4.58 2.57 -3.10
CA VAL A 5 -3.33 3.29 -2.80
C VAL A 5 -2.32 3.19 -3.94
N LEU A 6 -2.52 2.27 -4.89
CA LEU A 6 -1.73 2.20 -6.13
C LEU A 6 -1.88 3.49 -6.97
N SER A 7 -2.96 4.25 -6.78
CA SER A 7 -3.11 5.59 -7.39
C SER A 7 -2.08 6.62 -6.89
N PHE A 8 -1.27 6.29 -5.88
CA PHE A 8 -0.17 7.15 -5.42
C PHE A 8 1.07 7.00 -6.30
N LEU A 9 1.15 5.93 -7.11
CA LEU A 9 2.20 5.77 -8.10
C LEU A 9 2.03 6.82 -9.19
N PRO A 10 3.05 7.66 -9.45
CA PRO A 10 2.93 8.81 -10.34
C PRO A 10 2.79 8.42 -11.82
N TRP A 11 3.14 7.18 -12.18
CA TRP A 11 3.07 6.64 -13.54
C TRP A 11 1.90 5.66 -13.73
N ALA A 12 1.15 5.34 -12.67
CA ALA A 12 0.04 4.41 -12.78
C ALA A 12 -1.22 5.11 -13.30
N ILE A 13 -1.51 4.93 -14.59
CA ILE A 13 -2.75 5.41 -15.20
C ILE A 13 -3.78 4.28 -15.11
N ALA A 14 -4.90 4.54 -14.42
CA ALA A 14 -6.10 3.68 -14.39
C ALA A 14 -5.82 2.17 -14.19
N LEU A 15 -5.21 1.82 -13.05
CA LEU A 15 -5.04 0.41 -12.69
C LEU A 15 -6.40 -0.21 -12.34
N ASN A 16 -6.82 -1.19 -13.12
CA ASN A 16 -7.89 -2.09 -12.76
C ASN A 16 -7.49 -2.86 -11.49
N SER A 17 -8.43 -3.04 -10.58
CA SER A 17 -8.28 -3.92 -9.43
C SER A 17 -7.92 -5.34 -9.93
N PHE A 18 -6.75 -5.83 -9.52
CA PHE A 18 -6.27 -7.18 -9.81
C PHE A 18 -6.47 -8.05 -8.58
N HIS A 19 -7.04 -9.24 -8.77
CA HIS A 19 -7.36 -10.19 -7.71
C HIS A 19 -6.77 -11.55 -8.07
N PRO A 20 -6.40 -12.37 -7.08
CA PRO A 20 -5.96 -13.73 -7.35
C PRO A 20 -7.13 -14.54 -7.89
N SER A 21 -6.82 -15.51 -8.76
CA SER A 21 -7.82 -16.43 -9.33
C SER A 21 -8.33 -17.43 -8.31
N GLU A 22 -7.50 -17.75 -7.32
CA GLU A 22 -7.76 -18.72 -6.26
C GLU A 22 -7.36 -18.12 -4.89
N PRO A 23 -7.88 -18.66 -3.77
CA PRO A 23 -7.43 -18.26 -2.44
C PRO A 23 -5.91 -18.40 -2.30
N LEU A 24 -5.29 -17.42 -1.65
CA LEU A 24 -3.86 -17.44 -1.35
C LEU A 24 -3.67 -18.13 -0.01
N GLU A 25 -3.00 -19.27 0.03
CA GLU A 25 -2.84 -20.04 1.27
C GLU A 25 -1.87 -19.35 2.23
N SER A 26 -0.69 -18.95 1.74
CA SER A 26 0.39 -18.41 2.55
C SER A 26 0.78 -16.98 2.17
N PHE A 27 1.52 -16.33 3.08
CA PHE A 27 2.13 -15.03 2.77
C PHE A 27 3.11 -15.12 1.60
N ALA A 28 3.77 -16.27 1.39
CA ALA A 28 4.64 -16.48 0.26
C ALA A 28 3.86 -16.44 -1.07
N ASP A 29 2.67 -17.05 -1.11
CA ASP A 29 1.79 -17.04 -2.29
C ASP A 29 1.32 -15.63 -2.60
N LEU A 30 0.94 -14.84 -1.58
CA LEU A 30 0.61 -13.43 -1.75
C LEU A 30 1.77 -12.64 -2.36
N MET A 31 2.99 -12.85 -1.86
CA MET A 31 4.17 -12.17 -2.39
C MET A 31 4.52 -12.63 -3.82
N GLY A 32 4.27 -13.90 -4.16
CA GLY A 32 4.37 -14.43 -5.51
C GLY A 32 3.38 -13.76 -6.46
N PHE A 33 2.10 -13.74 -6.08
CA PHE A 33 1.03 -13.07 -6.80
C PHE A 33 1.35 -11.58 -7.08
N TYR A 34 1.83 -10.86 -6.07
CA TYR A 34 2.24 -9.47 -6.23
C TYR A 34 3.48 -9.30 -7.12
N ARG A 35 4.44 -10.22 -7.03
CA ARG A 35 5.61 -10.22 -7.91
C ARG A 35 5.23 -10.35 -9.38
N ASP A 36 4.25 -11.20 -9.68
CA ASP A 36 3.73 -11.39 -11.04
C ASP A 36 2.97 -10.14 -11.55
N ALA A 37 2.44 -9.32 -10.63
CA ALA A 37 1.81 -8.05 -10.97
C ALA A 37 2.82 -6.91 -11.24
N LEU A 38 4.06 -6.99 -10.73
CA LEU A 38 5.07 -5.92 -10.83
C LEU A 38 5.29 -5.40 -12.26
N PRO A 39 5.43 -6.23 -13.31
CA PRO A 39 5.61 -5.74 -14.68
C PRO A 39 4.56 -4.72 -15.14
N LYS A 40 3.31 -4.87 -14.69
CA LYS A 40 2.20 -3.97 -15.04
C LYS A 40 2.21 -2.67 -14.23
N LEU A 41 2.92 -2.65 -13.10
CA LEU A 41 2.95 -1.57 -12.13
C LEU A 41 4.24 -0.76 -12.17
N ARG A 42 5.24 -1.20 -12.96
CA ARG A 42 6.52 -0.52 -13.10
C ARG A 42 6.42 0.71 -14.03
N PRO A 43 7.30 1.71 -13.85
CA PRO A 43 7.37 2.85 -14.77
C PRO A 43 7.81 2.39 -16.17
N GLY A 44 7.38 3.10 -17.21
CA GLY A 44 7.68 2.71 -18.61
C GLY A 44 9.18 2.66 -18.96
N ASN A 45 10.05 3.31 -18.17
CA ASN A 45 11.50 3.27 -18.33
C ASN A 45 12.20 2.27 -17.38
N PHE A 46 11.48 1.35 -16.75
CA PHE A 46 12.02 0.45 -15.73
C PHE A 46 13.19 -0.41 -16.21
N GLU A 47 13.12 -1.00 -17.41
CA GLU A 47 14.23 -1.82 -17.94
C GLU A 47 15.51 -0.99 -18.14
N LYS A 48 15.37 0.28 -18.54
CA LYS A 48 16.50 1.21 -18.62
C LYS A 48 17.06 1.53 -17.24
N ILE A 49 16.19 1.73 -16.23
CA ILE A 49 16.62 1.94 -14.84
C ILE A 49 17.37 0.69 -14.35
N LYS A 50 16.83 -0.50 -14.55
CA LYS A 50 17.41 -1.78 -14.13
C LYS A 50 18.78 -2.04 -14.74
N SER A 51 18.95 -1.74 -16.03
CA SER A 51 20.24 -1.88 -16.72
C SER A 51 21.30 -0.93 -16.15
N ASN A 52 20.92 0.32 -15.83
CA ASN A 52 21.84 1.32 -15.33
C ASN A 52 22.11 1.22 -13.82
N ASP A 53 21.09 0.86 -13.05
CA ASP A 53 21.08 0.84 -11.59
C ASP A 53 20.08 -0.23 -11.08
N PRO A 54 20.52 -1.50 -10.97
CA PRO A 54 19.65 -2.59 -10.53
C PRO A 54 19.20 -2.43 -9.08
N ALA A 55 19.97 -1.75 -8.23
CA ALA A 55 19.60 -1.47 -6.85
C ALA A 55 18.39 -0.52 -6.79
N LYS A 56 18.39 0.53 -7.61
CA LYS A 56 17.25 1.44 -7.75
C LYS A 56 16.01 0.74 -8.30
N ALA A 57 16.18 -0.16 -9.28
CA ALA A 57 15.07 -0.96 -9.79
C ALA A 57 14.46 -1.85 -8.69
N ALA A 58 15.28 -2.52 -7.87
CA ALA A 58 14.83 -3.31 -6.74
C ALA A 58 14.09 -2.46 -5.67
N GLN A 59 14.55 -1.24 -5.42
CA GLN A 59 13.86 -0.31 -4.52
C GLN A 59 12.49 0.11 -5.06
N ILE A 60 12.35 0.32 -6.38
CA ILE A 60 11.06 0.63 -7.02
C ILE A 60 10.10 -0.55 -6.85
N ASP A 61 10.56 -1.77 -7.09
CA ASP A 61 9.76 -2.96 -6.84
C ASP A 61 9.35 -3.05 -5.36
N GLY A 62 10.29 -2.81 -4.43
CA GLY A 62 9.99 -2.78 -2.98
C GLY A 62 8.93 -1.76 -2.60
N LEU A 63 8.97 -0.55 -3.18
CA LEU A 63 7.93 0.46 -3.01
C LEU A 63 6.57 -0.04 -3.50
N ILE A 64 6.51 -0.59 -4.71
CA ILE A 64 5.26 -1.12 -5.28
C ILE A 64 4.70 -2.25 -4.40
N MET A 65 5.55 -3.16 -3.93
CA MET A 65 5.15 -4.25 -3.02
C MET A 65 4.58 -3.71 -1.70
N ALA A 66 5.17 -2.66 -1.13
CA ALA A 66 4.64 -2.01 0.06
C ALA A 66 3.22 -1.46 -0.18
N LEU A 67 3.01 -0.80 -1.32
CA LEU A 67 1.69 -0.29 -1.70
C LEU A 67 0.68 -1.43 -1.91
N LEU A 68 1.08 -2.52 -2.55
CA LEU A 68 0.23 -3.68 -2.78
C LEU A 68 -0.24 -4.33 -1.47
N LEU A 69 0.65 -4.47 -0.48
CA LEU A 69 0.26 -4.98 0.85
C LEU A 69 -0.78 -4.09 1.54
N VAL A 70 -0.59 -2.77 1.49
CA VAL A 70 -1.57 -1.81 2.04
C VAL A 70 -2.88 -1.88 1.26
N ASP A 71 -2.81 -1.98 -0.07
CA ASP A 71 -3.98 -2.08 -0.94
C ASP A 71 -4.79 -3.36 -0.69
N GLY A 72 -4.11 -4.50 -0.52
CA GLY A 72 -4.73 -5.77 -0.19
C GLY A 72 -5.55 -5.69 1.09
N LEU A 73 -4.99 -5.07 2.14
CA LEU A 73 -5.70 -4.84 3.41
C LEU A 73 -6.91 -3.91 3.24
N LEU A 74 -6.75 -2.79 2.54
CA LEU A 74 -7.82 -1.79 2.32
C LEU A 74 -8.95 -2.30 1.42
N CYS A 75 -8.67 -3.28 0.56
CA CYS A 75 -9.65 -3.81 -0.37
C CYS A 75 -10.22 -5.17 0.04
N ALA A 76 -9.68 -5.83 1.06
CA ALA A 76 -10.10 -7.17 1.47
C ALA A 76 -11.62 -7.28 1.66
N ARG A 77 -12.26 -6.27 2.25
CA ARG A 77 -13.72 -6.25 2.36
C ARG A 77 -14.44 -6.16 1.01
N ALA A 78 -13.96 -5.31 0.11
CA ALA A 78 -14.57 -5.17 -1.21
C ALA A 78 -14.41 -6.47 -2.01
N ASP A 79 -13.26 -7.14 -1.88
CA ASP A 79 -12.98 -8.44 -2.47
C ASP A 79 -13.96 -9.50 -1.89
N HIS A 80 -14.15 -9.52 -0.57
CA HIS A 80 -15.12 -10.39 0.11
C HIS A 80 -16.57 -10.15 -0.37
N GLN A 81 -17.03 -8.90 -0.39
CA GLN A 81 -18.37 -8.52 -0.83
C GLN A 81 -18.64 -8.85 -2.30
N ALA A 82 -17.59 -8.83 -3.13
CA ALA A 82 -17.68 -9.21 -4.53
C ALA A 82 -17.50 -10.72 -4.76
N ASN A 83 -17.47 -11.53 -3.69
CA ASN A 83 -17.19 -12.97 -3.72
C ASN A 83 -15.91 -13.32 -4.51
N LYS A 84 -14.87 -12.51 -4.33
CA LYS A 84 -13.54 -12.71 -4.93
C LYS A 84 -12.57 -13.25 -3.88
N PRO A 85 -11.57 -14.04 -4.30
CA PRO A 85 -10.44 -14.40 -3.45
C PRO A 85 -9.79 -13.17 -2.80
N LEU A 86 -9.55 -13.25 -1.50
CA LEU A 86 -8.97 -12.16 -0.73
C LEU A 86 -7.49 -11.99 -1.05
N ARG A 87 -7.03 -10.75 -1.07
CA ARG A 87 -5.60 -10.40 -1.04
C ARG A 87 -5.03 -10.42 0.38
N LEU A 88 -5.47 -11.41 1.17
CA LEU A 88 -5.02 -11.72 2.52
C LEU A 88 -4.89 -13.25 2.59
N PRO A 89 -3.76 -13.80 3.06
CA PRO A 89 -3.57 -15.25 3.07
C PRO A 89 -4.50 -15.95 4.05
N VAL A 90 -5.04 -17.10 3.65
CA VAL A 90 -5.95 -17.93 4.47
C VAL A 90 -5.29 -18.31 5.80
N ASN A 91 -4.02 -18.71 5.77
CA ASN A 91 -3.28 -19.08 6.99
C ASN A 91 -3.14 -17.91 7.98
N GLU A 92 -2.97 -16.68 7.49
CA GLU A 92 -2.87 -15.51 8.37
C GLU A 92 -4.22 -15.12 8.95
N LEU A 93 -5.28 -15.19 8.14
CA LEU A 93 -6.64 -14.98 8.63
C LEU A 93 -6.97 -15.97 9.75
N ALA A 94 -6.62 -17.25 9.57
CA ALA A 94 -6.77 -18.27 10.60
C ALA A 94 -5.90 -18.00 11.84
N GLU A 95 -4.61 -17.65 11.66
CA GLU A 95 -3.67 -17.35 12.75
C GLU A 95 -4.20 -16.22 13.65
N TYR A 96 -4.70 -15.15 13.04
CA TYR A 96 -5.25 -14.00 13.76
C TYR A 96 -6.73 -14.17 14.14
N ARG A 97 -7.37 -15.29 13.79
CA ARG A 97 -8.81 -15.58 14.03
C ARG A 97 -9.75 -14.58 13.38
N VAL A 98 -9.38 -14.09 12.20
CA VAL A 98 -10.21 -13.23 11.36
C VAL A 98 -10.99 -14.11 10.38
N ASP A 99 -12.31 -13.98 10.39
CA ASP A 99 -13.25 -14.80 9.60
C ASP A 99 -14.15 -13.93 8.71
N ALA A 100 -15.10 -14.55 8.02
CA ALA A 100 -16.07 -13.87 7.17
C ALA A 100 -16.89 -12.80 7.94
N ASN A 101 -17.26 -13.08 9.19
CA ASN A 101 -18.06 -12.16 10.01
C ASN A 101 -17.33 -10.82 10.22
N HIS A 102 -16.00 -10.82 10.32
CA HIS A 102 -15.23 -9.58 10.44
C HIS A 102 -15.45 -8.66 9.23
N PHE A 103 -15.57 -9.20 8.02
CA PHE A 103 -15.79 -8.43 6.81
C PHE A 103 -17.26 -8.00 6.63
N GLU A 104 -18.20 -8.88 7.00
CA GLU A 104 -19.64 -8.62 6.91
C GLU A 104 -20.08 -7.56 7.93
N GLN A 105 -19.71 -7.76 9.20
CA GLN A 105 -20.11 -6.92 10.32
C GLN A 105 -19.16 -5.74 10.55
N GLN A 106 -18.01 -5.70 9.87
CA GLN A 106 -16.97 -4.68 10.04
C GLN A 106 -16.44 -4.63 11.47
N THR A 107 -16.22 -5.80 12.08
CA THR A 107 -15.84 -5.93 13.47
C THR A 107 -14.39 -5.51 13.70
N VAL A 108 -14.17 -4.49 14.55
CA VAL A 108 -12.83 -3.98 14.91
C VAL A 108 -12.46 -4.42 16.32
N ASP A 109 -12.25 -5.71 16.49
CA ASP A 109 -11.84 -6.32 17.76
C ASP A 109 -10.30 -6.45 17.86
N PHE A 110 -9.83 -7.22 18.84
CA PHE A 110 -8.39 -7.45 19.02
C PHE A 110 -7.77 -8.24 17.86
N ALA A 111 -8.49 -9.23 17.30
CA ALA A 111 -8.05 -10.02 16.16
C ALA A 111 -7.77 -9.13 14.94
N TRP A 112 -8.75 -8.32 14.56
CA TRP A 112 -8.60 -7.38 13.43
C TRP A 112 -7.46 -6.38 13.65
N ARG A 113 -7.36 -5.82 14.86
CA ARG A 113 -6.29 -4.87 15.22
C ARG A 113 -4.90 -5.49 15.05
N ARG A 114 -4.71 -6.74 15.46
CA ARG A 114 -3.44 -7.46 15.33
C ARG A 114 -3.08 -7.76 13.88
N LEU A 115 -4.05 -8.17 13.08
CA LEU A 115 -3.87 -8.35 11.63
C LEU A 115 -3.43 -7.02 10.99
N CYS A 116 -4.15 -5.92 11.26
CA CYS A 116 -3.79 -4.59 10.76
C CYS A 116 -2.37 -4.18 11.18
N GLU A 117 -2.00 -4.37 12.46
CA GLU A 117 -0.66 -4.07 12.96
C GLU A 117 0.44 -4.83 12.19
N ARG A 118 0.19 -6.11 11.89
CA ARG A 118 1.11 -6.97 11.14
C ARG A 118 1.38 -6.43 9.74
N TYR A 119 0.32 -6.04 9.01
CA TYR A 119 0.45 -5.46 7.67
C TYR A 119 1.08 -4.07 7.71
N ILE A 120 0.72 -3.24 8.70
CA ILE A 120 1.37 -1.94 8.90
C ILE A 120 2.88 -2.09 9.07
N ARG A 121 3.32 -3.05 9.89
CA ARG A 121 4.75 -3.27 10.14
C ARG A 121 5.48 -3.71 8.87
N ARG A 122 4.99 -4.74 8.18
CA ARG A 122 5.58 -5.23 6.93
C ARG A 122 5.67 -4.15 5.85
N SER A 123 4.59 -3.37 5.69
CA SER A 123 4.57 -2.27 4.72
C SER A 123 5.55 -1.17 5.10
N ARG A 124 5.70 -0.83 6.39
CA ARG A 124 6.71 0.13 6.86
C ARG A 124 8.13 -0.34 6.58
N ASP A 125 8.43 -1.61 6.82
CA ASP A 125 9.77 -2.17 6.59
C ASP A 125 10.16 -2.04 5.10
N LEU A 126 9.22 -2.31 4.19
CA LEU A 126 9.43 -2.13 2.75
C LEU A 126 9.54 -0.65 2.34
N LEU A 127 8.71 0.24 2.92
CA LEU A 127 8.79 1.68 2.66
C LEU A 127 10.14 2.26 3.13
N GLN A 128 10.67 1.80 4.26
CA GLN A 128 11.98 2.21 4.76
C GLN A 128 13.10 1.77 3.83
N ALA A 129 13.05 0.54 3.30
CA ALA A 129 13.98 0.06 2.28
C ALA A 129 13.92 0.91 0.99
N ALA A 130 12.73 1.40 0.64
CA ALA A 130 12.51 2.28 -0.51
C ALA A 130 12.79 3.77 -0.25
N ALA A 131 13.07 4.19 0.99
CA ALA A 131 13.23 5.61 1.35
C ALA A 131 14.37 6.31 0.59
N VAL A 132 15.38 5.54 0.16
CA VAL A 132 16.52 6.03 -0.63
C VAL A 132 16.08 6.59 -1.99
N LEU A 133 15.00 6.08 -2.58
CA LEU A 133 14.40 6.62 -3.83
C LEU A 133 13.96 8.08 -3.70
N GLY A 134 13.70 8.53 -2.47
CA GLY A 134 13.42 9.92 -2.19
C GLY A 134 14.62 10.84 -2.42
N LYS A 135 15.82 10.34 -2.71
CA LYS A 135 17.01 11.15 -3.03
C LYS A 135 17.34 10.96 -4.52
N PRO A 136 17.83 11.98 -5.26
CA PRO A 136 18.05 13.40 -4.94
C PRO A 136 16.79 14.28 -5.10
N TRP A 137 16.86 15.58 -4.81
CA TRP A 137 15.69 16.46 -4.53
C TRP A 137 14.55 16.40 -5.56
N LEU A 138 14.78 16.86 -6.80
CA LEU A 138 13.70 17.02 -7.80
C LEU A 138 13.26 15.67 -8.38
N SER A 139 14.20 14.79 -8.72
CA SER A 139 13.88 13.48 -9.30
C SER A 139 13.33 12.48 -8.28
N GLY A 140 13.62 12.68 -6.99
CA GLY A 140 13.10 11.86 -5.89
C GLY A 140 11.76 12.34 -5.32
N MET A 141 11.27 13.52 -5.70
CA MET A 141 10.10 14.14 -5.08
C MET A 141 8.82 13.31 -5.27
N THR A 142 8.66 12.68 -6.44
CA THR A 142 7.51 11.81 -6.73
C THR A 142 7.49 10.59 -5.82
N TYR A 143 8.65 9.95 -5.59
CA TYR A 143 8.79 8.84 -4.65
C TYR A 143 8.54 9.29 -3.21
N ARG A 144 9.06 10.46 -2.79
CA ARG A 144 8.78 11.03 -1.45
C ARG A 144 7.30 11.23 -1.21
N LEU A 145 6.59 11.79 -2.19
CA LEU A 145 5.16 12.03 -2.06
C LEU A 145 4.39 10.71 -1.95
N CYS A 146 4.76 9.70 -2.74
CA CYS A 146 4.16 8.36 -2.67
C CYS A 146 4.38 7.72 -1.30
N ILE A 147 5.62 7.72 -0.80
CA ILE A 147 5.98 7.18 0.51
C ILE A 147 5.22 7.93 1.62
N ALA A 148 5.26 9.27 1.62
CA ALA A 148 4.61 10.08 2.65
C ALA A 148 3.09 9.86 2.71
N ARG A 149 2.42 9.73 1.54
CA ARG A 149 0.99 9.43 1.47
C ARG A 149 0.67 8.03 1.96
N THR A 150 1.50 7.04 1.61
CA THR A 150 1.32 5.67 2.09
C THR A 150 1.54 5.59 3.61
N GLU A 151 2.56 6.24 4.15
CA GLU A 151 2.77 6.35 5.59
C GLU A 151 1.62 7.03 6.31
N GLN A 152 1.00 8.05 5.70
CA GLN A 152 -0.18 8.69 6.25
C GLN A 152 -1.33 7.69 6.38
N VAL A 153 -1.61 6.92 5.33
CA VAL A 153 -2.64 5.86 5.36
C VAL A 153 -2.32 4.84 6.45
N LEU A 154 -1.06 4.41 6.58
CA LEU A 154 -0.65 3.50 7.64
C LEU A 154 -0.85 4.08 9.05
N ARG A 155 -0.63 5.38 9.24
CA ARG A 155 -0.91 6.08 10.51
C ARG A 155 -2.41 6.15 10.78
N GLU A 156 -3.21 6.42 9.76
CA GLU A 156 -4.68 6.44 9.86
C GLU A 156 -5.21 5.06 10.27
N ILE A 157 -4.76 3.97 9.63
CA ILE A 157 -5.14 2.60 10.01
C ILE A 157 -4.67 2.27 11.45
N GLN A 158 -3.49 2.74 11.86
CA GLN A 158 -2.99 2.49 13.21
C GLN A 158 -3.85 3.16 14.29
N VAL A 159 -4.36 4.37 14.02
CA VAL A 159 -5.24 5.11 14.94
C VAL A 159 -6.65 4.55 14.92
N ASP A 160 -7.18 4.29 13.72
CA ASP A 160 -8.52 3.77 13.48
C ASP A 160 -8.50 2.63 12.45
N PRO A 161 -8.40 1.37 12.92
CA PRO A 161 -8.41 0.22 12.03
C PRO A 161 -9.73 0.02 11.29
N ALA A 162 -10.83 0.69 11.66
CA ALA A 162 -12.09 0.61 10.92
C ALA A 162 -11.96 1.19 9.49
N ILE A 163 -10.97 2.07 9.27
CA ILE A 163 -10.71 2.69 7.96
C ILE A 163 -10.44 1.64 6.88
N THR A 164 -9.89 0.47 7.23
CA THR A 164 -9.66 -0.62 6.26
C THR A 164 -10.94 -1.15 5.64
N TYR A 165 -12.07 -1.09 6.36
CA TYR A 165 -13.37 -1.50 5.84
C TYR A 165 -14.02 -0.46 4.94
N ALA A 166 -13.67 0.82 5.07
CA ALA A 166 -14.18 1.87 4.19
C ALA A 166 -13.48 1.88 2.82
N GLY A 167 -12.34 1.19 2.72
CA GLY A 167 -11.43 1.35 1.60
C GLY A 167 -10.60 2.62 1.71
N GLY A 168 -9.52 2.71 0.93
CA GLY A 168 -8.61 3.86 0.98
C GLY A 168 -9.36 5.20 0.90
N ARG A 169 -9.34 5.97 1.99
CA ARG A 169 -9.94 7.31 2.01
C ARG A 169 -9.11 8.24 1.14
N SER A 170 -9.75 8.95 0.21
CA SER A 170 -9.12 10.15 -0.34
C SER A 170 -9.02 11.16 0.80
N PRO A 171 -7.87 11.82 1.01
CA PRO A 171 -7.87 13.08 1.73
C PRO A 171 -8.87 13.99 1.01
N LYS A 172 -9.68 14.77 1.75
CA LYS A 172 -10.49 15.83 1.13
C LYS A 172 -9.53 16.71 0.30
N LEU A 173 -10.01 17.36 -0.75
CA LEU A 173 -9.15 18.18 -1.62
C LEU A 173 -8.36 19.22 -0.80
N MET A 174 -8.98 19.73 0.28
CA MET A 174 -8.35 20.55 1.33
C MET A 174 -7.24 19.84 2.13
N ASP A 175 -7.37 18.56 2.45
CA ASP A 175 -6.33 17.78 3.15
C ASP A 175 -5.11 17.56 2.25
N ARG A 176 -5.32 17.40 0.93
CA ARG A 176 -4.21 17.32 -0.05
C ARG A 176 -3.46 18.65 -0.14
N LEU A 177 -4.18 19.76 -0.20
CA LEU A 177 -3.58 21.09 -0.26
C LEU A 177 -2.85 21.42 1.04
N THR A 178 -3.44 21.10 2.20
CA THR A 178 -2.80 21.34 3.51
C THR A 178 -1.61 20.40 3.78
N ALA A 179 -1.66 19.15 3.31
CA ALA A 179 -0.51 18.25 3.37
C ALA A 179 0.62 18.74 2.45
N MET A 180 0.31 19.17 1.22
CA MET A 180 1.30 19.73 0.32
C MET A 180 1.90 21.02 0.88
N THR A 181 1.10 21.95 1.40
CA THR A 181 1.62 23.18 2.00
C THR A 181 2.46 22.89 3.24
N ARG A 182 2.08 21.93 4.07
CA ARG A 182 2.85 21.53 5.25
C ARG A 182 4.17 20.85 4.89
N ILE A 183 4.18 20.00 3.86
CA ILE A 183 5.41 19.38 3.34
C ILE A 183 6.30 20.45 2.71
N LEU A 184 5.74 21.33 1.88
CA LEU A 184 6.45 22.44 1.24
C LEU A 184 7.05 23.39 2.28
N TRP A 185 6.28 23.73 3.32
CA TRP A 185 6.72 24.57 4.44
C TRP A 185 7.88 23.93 5.21
N ARG A 186 7.80 22.63 5.52
CA ARG A 186 8.89 21.90 6.19
C ARG A 186 10.14 21.81 5.32
N THR A 187 9.99 21.70 4.00
CA THR A 187 11.13 21.70 3.06
C THR A 187 11.76 23.09 2.87
N LEU A 188 10.99 24.17 2.99
CA LEU A 188 11.47 25.54 2.84
C LEU A 188 12.08 26.12 4.12
N THR A 189 11.59 25.72 5.30
CA THR A 189 12.03 26.28 6.58
C THR A 189 13.16 25.49 7.26
N GLY A 190 13.62 24.38 6.67
CA GLY A 190 14.83 23.67 7.09
C GLY A 190 14.81 23.10 8.53
N ARG A 191 13.66 23.07 9.21
CA ARG A 191 13.55 22.51 10.56
C ARG A 191 13.36 20.99 10.49
N ARG A 192 14.45 20.27 10.82
CA ARG A 192 14.43 18.85 11.18
C ARG A 192 13.65 18.66 12.47
#